data_AF-A0AAP6BM09-F1
#
_entry.id   AF-A0AAP6BM09-F1
#
_cell.length_a   1.000
_cell.length_b   1.000
_cell.length_c   1.000
_cell.angle_alpha   90.00
_cell.angle_beta   90.00
_cell.angle_gamma   90.00
#
_symmetry.space_group_name_H-M   'P 1'
#
loop_
_entity.id
_entity.type
_entity.pdbx_description
1 polymer ?
#
loop_
_entity_poly.entity_id
_entity_poly.type
_entity_poly.pdbx_seq_one_letter_code
_entity_poly.pdbx_strand_id
1 'polypeptide(L)'
;MMGRRELRPIPLPDPDVVFRPTRRDVDPNTREFTEHALWDHHEWQAHGECWLWCGSTDIEVTWIEAVQSSGMHAAFYLCRACLYELDQRVLKTIMHRDTGLPPTSREPAQSRVQDATHRPQ
;
A
#
# COMPACT_ATOMS: atom_id res chain seq x y z
N MET A 1 24.30 -26.91 -10.47
CA MET A 1 24.66 -25.87 -9.48
C MET A 1 23.72 -24.69 -9.67
N MET A 2 22.74 -24.52 -8.78
CA MET A 2 21.81 -23.38 -8.84
C MET A 2 22.52 -22.15 -8.29
N GLY A 3 22.69 -21.12 -9.13
CA GLY A 3 23.29 -19.84 -8.74
C GLY A 3 22.44 -19.19 -7.65
N ARG A 4 23.04 -18.94 -6.48
CA ARG A 4 22.44 -18.11 -5.44
C ARG A 4 22.27 -16.72 -6.03
N ARG A 5 21.02 -16.34 -6.27
CA ARG A 5 20.66 -14.96 -6.58
C ARG A 5 20.86 -14.19 -5.26
N GLU A 6 22.04 -13.61 -5.08
CA GLU A 6 22.30 -12.73 -3.94
C GLU A 6 21.28 -11.59 -4.01
N LEU A 7 20.36 -11.57 -3.04
CA LEU A 7 19.43 -10.47 -2.88
C LEU A 7 20.28 -9.23 -2.67
N ARG A 8 20.25 -8.33 -3.66
CA ARG A 8 20.96 -7.05 -3.61
C ARG A 8 20.59 -6.39 -2.27
N PRO A 9 21.55 -6.01 -1.41
CA PRO A 9 21.25 -5.32 -0.18
C PRO A 9 20.49 -4.05 -0.55
N ILE A 10 19.18 -4.04 -0.28
CA ILE A 10 18.44 -2.79 -0.29
C ILE A 10 19.04 -2.01 0.87
N PRO A 11 19.59 -0.79 0.64
CA PRO A 11 20.07 0.04 1.72
C PRO A 11 18.97 0.08 2.77
N LEU A 12 19.33 -0.29 4.01
CA LEU A 12 18.39 -0.18 5.11
C LEU A 12 17.85 1.24 5.10
N PRO A 13 16.54 1.45 5.29
CA PRO A 13 16.05 2.79 5.55
C PRO A 13 16.88 3.32 6.73
N ASP A 14 17.42 4.53 6.55
CA ASP A 14 18.17 5.23 7.59
C ASP A 14 17.36 5.14 8.90
N PRO A 15 17.94 4.72 10.04
CA PRO A 15 17.23 4.76 11.32
C PRO A 15 16.69 6.16 11.63
N ASP A 16 17.27 7.22 11.04
CA ASP A 16 16.80 8.59 11.10
C ASP A 16 15.78 8.95 10.00
N VAL A 17 15.22 7.98 9.25
CA VAL A 17 14.01 8.19 8.46
C VAL A 17 12.89 8.54 9.43
N VAL A 18 12.74 9.84 9.65
CA VAL A 18 11.62 10.41 10.37
C VAL A 18 10.37 9.99 9.64
N PHE A 19 9.44 9.36 10.35
CA PHE A 19 8.09 9.11 9.86
C PHE A 19 7.53 10.42 9.27
N ARG A 20 7.34 10.42 7.96
CA ARG A 20 6.79 11.56 7.23
C ARG A 20 5.41 11.17 6.72
N PRO A 21 4.34 11.64 7.36
CA PRO A 21 2.98 11.43 6.90
C PRO A 21 2.86 11.78 5.41
N THR A 22 2.24 10.90 4.64
CA THR A 22 1.94 11.16 3.24
C THR A 22 0.63 11.94 3.12
N ARG A 23 0.32 12.42 1.90
CA ARG A 23 -0.96 13.07 1.61
C ARG A 23 -2.18 12.20 1.99
N ARG A 24 -2.04 10.87 2.05
CA ARG A 24 -3.12 9.96 2.45
C ARG A 24 -3.37 9.95 3.96
N ASP A 25 -2.37 10.35 4.74
CA ASP A 25 -2.40 10.38 6.20
C ASP A 25 -2.87 11.74 6.75
N VAL A 26 -3.14 12.68 5.84
CA VAL A 26 -3.61 14.04 6.14
C VAL A 26 -5.02 14.19 5.61
N ASP A 27 -5.97 14.53 6.49
CA ASP A 27 -7.34 14.81 6.08
C ASP A 27 -7.34 15.97 5.06
N PRO A 28 -7.95 15.79 3.87
CA PRO A 28 -7.88 16.79 2.81
C PRO A 28 -8.64 18.09 3.13
N ASN A 29 -9.58 18.06 4.08
CA ASN A 29 -10.42 19.18 4.48
C ASN A 29 -9.84 19.91 5.69
N THR A 30 -9.36 19.20 6.71
CA THR A 30 -8.84 19.81 7.95
C THR A 30 -7.34 20.08 7.89
N ARG A 31 -6.60 19.39 7.00
CA ARG A 31 -5.12 19.36 6.94
C ARG A 31 -4.46 18.87 8.23
N GLU A 32 -5.25 18.32 9.15
CA GLU A 32 -4.74 17.65 10.32
C GLU A 32 -4.27 16.26 9.94
N PHE A 33 -3.33 15.72 10.71
CA PHE A 33 -3.11 14.28 10.67
C PHE A 33 -4.41 13.64 11.11
N THR A 34 -4.92 12.72 10.30
CA THR A 34 -6.07 11.94 10.70
C THR A 34 -5.70 11.35 12.07
N GLU A 35 -6.54 11.52 13.10
CA GLU A 35 -6.36 10.86 14.41
C GLU A 35 -6.21 9.32 14.27
N HIS A 36 -6.53 8.83 13.07
CA HIS A 36 -6.29 7.53 12.51
C HIS A 36 -5.22 7.59 11.40
N ALA A 37 -3.97 8.01 11.67
CA ALA A 37 -2.89 7.63 10.76
C ALA A 37 -3.03 6.12 10.59
N LEU A 38 -2.97 5.63 9.35
CA LEU A 38 -3.50 4.31 9.00
C LEU A 38 -2.81 3.16 9.74
N TRP A 39 -1.82 3.43 10.60
CA TRP A 39 -1.08 2.45 11.38
C TRP A 39 -1.17 2.67 12.90
N ASP A 40 -1.75 3.77 13.38
CA ASP A 40 -1.90 4.05 14.82
C ASP A 40 -3.01 3.22 15.48
N HIS A 41 -3.84 2.53 14.68
CA HIS A 41 -4.77 1.52 15.19
C HIS A 41 -4.11 0.18 15.53
N HIS A 42 -2.85 -0.01 15.16
CA HIS A 42 -2.15 -1.23 15.53
C HIS A 42 -1.69 -1.17 16.98
N GLU A 43 -1.70 -2.32 17.65
CA GLU A 43 -1.08 -2.45 18.96
C GLU A 43 0.45 -2.47 18.80
N TRP A 44 1.12 -1.45 19.35
CA TRP A 44 2.57 -1.32 19.30
C TRP A 44 3.22 -1.92 20.54
N GLN A 45 4.25 -2.73 20.32
CA GLN A 45 5.11 -3.29 21.36
C GLN A 45 6.40 -2.47 21.41
N ALA A 46 6.77 -2.01 22.60
CA ALA A 46 7.93 -1.11 22.79
C ALA A 46 9.27 -1.74 22.40
N HIS A 47 9.38 -3.06 22.49
CA HIS A 47 10.59 -3.82 22.21
C HIS A 47 10.25 -5.07 21.41
N GLY A 48 10.83 -5.18 20.21
CA GLY A 48 10.75 -6.38 19.40
C GLY A 48 11.68 -6.34 18.20
N GLU A 49 11.64 -7.43 17.43
CA GLU A 49 12.43 -7.60 16.22
C GLU A 49 11.62 -7.18 14.99
N CYS A 50 12.19 -6.30 14.16
CA CYS A 50 11.64 -5.99 12.86
C CYS A 50 12.09 -7.02 11.83
N TRP A 51 11.13 -7.75 11.25
CA TRP A 51 11.37 -8.85 10.31
C TRP A 51 11.57 -8.39 8.85
N LEU A 52 11.54 -7.07 8.62
CA LEU A 52 11.83 -6.46 7.33
C LEU A 52 13.29 -5.99 7.27
N TRP A 53 13.55 -5.09 6.32
CA TRP A 53 14.87 -4.70 5.89
C TRP A 53 15.78 -4.33 7.06
N CYS A 54 15.34 -3.48 8.00
CA CYS A 54 16.24 -2.97 9.05
C CYS A 54 16.78 -4.05 10.00
N GLY A 55 16.05 -5.16 10.21
CA GLY A 55 16.50 -6.25 11.09
C GLY A 55 16.74 -5.85 12.56
N SER A 56 16.29 -4.68 12.99
CA SER A 56 16.53 -4.19 14.36
C SER A 56 15.81 -5.07 15.37
N THR A 57 16.51 -5.49 16.43
CA THR A 57 16.00 -6.45 17.44
C THR A 57 15.47 -5.80 18.72
N ASP A 58 15.60 -4.48 18.85
CA ASP A 58 15.19 -3.73 20.04
C ASP A 58 14.57 -2.38 19.61
N ILE A 59 13.43 -2.46 18.93
CA ILE A 59 12.70 -1.30 18.42
C ILE A 59 11.21 -1.47 18.65
N GLU A 60 10.48 -0.35 18.67
CA GLU A 60 9.03 -0.38 18.67
C GLU A 60 8.52 -1.07 17.39
N VAL A 61 7.74 -2.13 17.55
CA VAL A 61 7.19 -2.93 16.45
C VAL A 61 5.71 -3.18 16.64
N THR A 62 5.02 -3.50 15.55
CA THR A 62 3.65 -3.98 15.60
C THR A 62 3.49 -5.29 14.84
N TRP A 63 2.53 -6.11 15.29
CA TRP A 63 2.12 -7.32 14.60
C TRP A 63 1.28 -6.95 13.37
N ILE A 64 1.64 -7.52 12.21
CA ILE A 64 0.91 -7.30 10.96
C ILE A 64 -0.01 -8.47 10.64
N GLU A 65 0.55 -9.69 10.59
CA GLU A 65 -0.17 -10.90 10.20
C GLU A 65 0.62 -12.13 10.69
N ALA A 66 -0.01 -13.31 10.67
CA ALA A 66 0.71 -14.57 10.72
C ALA A 66 1.25 -14.92 9.32
N VAL A 67 2.54 -15.24 9.22
CA VAL A 67 3.16 -15.75 8.00
C VAL A 67 3.35 -17.25 8.10
N GLN A 68 3.17 -17.95 6.98
CA GLN A 68 3.36 -19.39 6.91
C GLN A 68 4.69 -19.74 6.22
N SER A 69 5.46 -20.65 6.83
CA SER A 69 6.65 -21.25 6.23
C SER A 69 6.70 -22.73 6.59
N SER A 70 6.84 -23.58 5.57
CA SER A 70 6.94 -25.05 5.76
C SER A 70 5.82 -25.65 6.62
N GLY A 71 4.60 -25.10 6.53
CA GLY A 71 3.44 -25.51 7.32
C GLY A 71 3.40 -24.95 8.75
N MET A 72 4.43 -24.23 9.19
CA MET A 72 4.48 -23.53 10.47
C MET A 72 4.02 -22.09 10.32
N HIS A 73 3.33 -21.56 11.33
CA HIS A 73 2.99 -20.14 11.41
C HIS A 73 3.98 -19.42 12.33
N ALA A 74 4.36 -18.21 11.94
CA ALA A 74 5.10 -17.28 12.77
C ALA A 74 4.43 -15.91 12.73
N ALA A 75 4.54 -15.15 13.82
CA ALA A 75 4.07 -13.77 13.84
C ALA A 75 5.04 -12.89 13.04
N PHE A 76 4.50 -11.97 12.24
CA PHE A 76 5.27 -11.03 11.42
C PHE A 76 5.22 -9.62 12.02
N TYR A 77 6.38 -9.15 12.50
CA TYR A 77 6.51 -7.88 13.23
C TYR A 77 7.31 -6.85 12.45
N LEU A 78 6.81 -5.61 12.40
CA LEU A 78 7.44 -4.50 11.67
C LEU A 78 7.60 -3.27 12.55
N CYS A 79 8.72 -2.56 12.42
CA CYS A 79 8.86 -1.21 12.99
C CYS A 79 8.13 -0.17 12.13
N ARG A 80 7.85 1.01 12.69
CA ARG A 80 7.16 2.12 12.00
C ARG A 80 7.78 2.48 10.65
N ALA A 81 9.11 2.63 10.60
CA ALA A 81 9.82 2.99 9.37
C ALA A 81 9.68 1.92 8.27
N CYS A 82 9.80 0.64 8.63
CA CYS A 82 9.64 -0.45 7.65
C CYS A 82 8.19 -0.66 7.23
N LEU A 83 7.23 -0.48 8.14
CA LEU A 83 5.80 -0.51 7.80
C LEU A 83 5.44 0.61 6.82
N TYR A 84 5.97 1.83 7.03
CA TYR A 84 5.81 2.95 6.12
C TYR A 84 6.28 2.61 4.69
N GLU A 85 7.52 2.14 4.57
CA GLU A 85 8.10 1.79 3.28
C GLU A 85 7.38 0.63 2.58
N LEU A 86 6.87 -0.34 3.35
CA LEU A 86 6.05 -1.41 2.82
C LEU A 86 4.76 -0.86 2.21
N ASP A 87 4.05 0.00 2.95
CA ASP A 87 2.82 0.61 2.47
C ASP A 87 3.07 1.42 1.18
N GLN A 88 4.09 2.28 1.14
CA GLN A 88 4.43 3.04 -0.07
C GLN A 88 4.65 2.15 -1.30
N ARG A 89 5.30 0.98 -1.12
CA ARG A 89 5.48 0.01 -2.21
C ARG A 89 4.17 -0.63 -2.64
N VAL A 90 3.30 -0.97 -1.68
CA VAL A 90 1.95 -1.48 -1.96
C VAL A 90 1.15 -0.44 -2.74
N LEU A 91 1.13 0.81 -2.28
CA LEU A 91 0.43 1.91 -2.95
C LEU A 91 0.92 2.11 -4.37
N LYS A 92 2.24 2.16 -4.57
CA LYS A 92 2.85 2.27 -5.91
C LYS A 92 2.42 1.12 -6.82
N THR A 93 2.38 -0.10 -6.28
CA THR A 93 1.97 -1.31 -7.02
C THR A 93 0.49 -1.25 -7.42
N ILE A 94 -0.39 -0.83 -6.50
CA ILE A 94 -1.82 -0.66 -6.76
C ILE A 94 -2.03 0.39 -7.86
N MET A 95 -1.42 1.57 -7.73
CA MET A 95 -1.55 2.65 -8.72
C MET A 95 -1.06 2.24 -10.11
N HIS A 96 0.04 1.48 -10.19
CA HIS A 96 0.52 0.95 -11.46
C HIS A 96 -0.47 -0.03 -12.11
N ARG A 97 -1.22 -0.82 -11.33
CA ARG A 97 -2.26 -1.71 -11.86
C ARG A 97 -3.46 -0.92 -12.38
N ASP A 98 -3.88 0.12 -11.67
CA ASP A 98 -5.03 0.94 -12.07
C ASP A 98 -4.78 1.73 -13.36
N THR A 99 -3.53 2.14 -13.59
CA THR A 99 -3.13 2.86 -14.81
C THR A 99 -3.21 1.96 -16.07
N GLY A 100 -3.28 0.64 -15.90
CA GLY A 100 -3.39 -0.34 -16.99
C GLY A 100 -4.82 -0.73 -17.39
N LEU A 101 -5.85 -0.23 -16.69
CA LEU A 101 -7.24 -0.40 -17.11
C LEU A 101 -7.57 0.63 -18.21
N PRO A 102 -7.92 0.21 -19.45
CA PRO A 102 -8.44 1.15 -20.43
C PRO A 102 -9.73 1.78 -19.88
N PRO A 103 -10.06 3.05 -20.23
CA PRO A 103 -11.32 3.64 -19.83
C PRO A 103 -12.43 2.68 -20.26
N THR A 104 -13.20 2.17 -19.30
CA THR A 104 -14.46 1.49 -19.59
C THR A 104 -15.23 2.45 -20.48
N SER A 105 -15.37 2.06 -21.74
CA SER A 105 -16.12 2.81 -22.72
C SER A 105 -17.51 3.02 -22.12
N ARG A 106 -17.79 4.26 -21.67
CA ARG A 106 -19.14 4.77 -21.70
C ARG A 106 -19.55 4.67 -23.16
N GLU A 107 -20.23 3.60 -23.53
CA GLU A 107 -21.07 3.63 -24.73
C GLU A 107 -21.96 4.87 -24.57
N PRO A 108 -21.84 5.88 -25.45
CA PRO A 108 -22.91 6.83 -25.58
C PRO A 108 -24.07 6.00 -26.09
N ALA A 109 -25.12 5.84 -25.27
CA ALA A 109 -26.41 5.40 -25.75
C ALA A 109 -26.76 6.33 -26.91
N GLN A 110 -26.52 5.86 -28.14
CA GLN A 110 -26.75 6.62 -29.35
C GLN A 110 -28.25 6.88 -29.40
N SER A 111 -28.58 8.14 -29.12
CA SER A 111 -29.86 8.78 -29.36
C SER A 111 -30.32 8.41 -30.77
N ARG A 112 -31.23 7.44 -30.87
CA ARG A 112 -31.88 7.06 -32.11
C ARG A 112 -32.96 8.11 -32.37
N VAL A 113 -32.56 9.30 -32.81
CA VAL A 113 -33.45 10.27 -33.45
C VAL A 113 -33.84 9.65 -34.78
N GLN A 114 -34.99 8.99 -34.82
CA GLN A 114 -35.65 8.66 -36.07
C GLN A 114 -36.35 9.91 -36.56
N ASP A 115 -35.64 10.67 -37.37
CA ASP A 115 -36.24 11.62 -38.30
C ASP A 115 -36.78 10.81 -39.50
N ALA A 116 -38.10 10.71 -39.60
CA ALA A 116 -38.79 10.27 -40.79
C ALA A 116 -39.90 11.27 -41.11
N THR A 117 -39.48 12.29 -41.85
CA THR A 117 -40.32 13.32 -42.44
C THR A 117 -41.20 12.76 -43.58
N HIS A 118 -42.53 12.98 -43.47
CA HIS A 118 -43.56 13.09 -44.55
C HIS A 118 -43.99 11.78 -45.29
N ARG A 119 -45.28 11.47 -45.56
CA ARG A 119 -46.40 12.26 -46.13
C ARG A 119 -47.75 11.45 -46.04
N PRO A 120 -48.96 12.08 -46.09
CA PRO A 120 -50.23 11.39 -45.82
C PRO A 120 -50.93 10.83 -47.07
N GLN A 121 -51.88 9.91 -46.83
CA GLN A 121 -53.12 9.71 -47.59
C GLN A 121 -54.28 9.49 -46.62
#